data_AF-A0AAE3G9V2-F1
#
_entry.id   AF-A0AAE3G9V2-F1
#
_cell.length_a   1.000
_cell.length_b   1.000
_cell.length_c   1.000
_cell.angle_alpha   90.00
_cell.angle_beta   90.00
_cell.angle_gamma   90.00
#
_symmetry.space_group_name_H-M   'P 1'
#
loop_
_entity.id
_entity.type
_entity.pdbx_description
1 polymer ?
#
loop_
_entity_poly.entity_id
_entity_poly.type
_entity_poly.pdbx_seq_one_letter_code
_entity_poly.pdbx_strand_id
1 'polypeptide(L)'
;MSNIPYVKSETMEIVPEQQAAAEFAGLTKDFPQLTHLRAAVPVLLGTSIEAAESRPFGLRSQSTLSSAVPVGSSEVENVNSAFIVQSLTNGSTQLALCATIIKGQPAGETLGEVFALRTTTGGQLDQVEEFTPEPTAEGKVVLRDGWWNRLTTCLSRENCGTTCLNAALTCPKVNWAVFLGCLAGRCGGCIVKCAACATCDCSFWCKFVAGCCNG
;
A
#
# COMPACT_ATOMS: atom_id res chain seq x y z
N MET A 1 -9.24 -0.03 34.82
CA MET A 1 -8.38 -0.29 33.65
C MET A 1 -9.23 0.00 32.44
N SER A 2 -8.89 1.01 31.64
CA SER A 2 -9.64 1.30 30.41
C SER A 2 -9.39 0.19 29.40
N ASN A 3 -10.46 -0.45 28.89
CA ASN A 3 -10.37 -1.46 27.85
C ASN A 3 -9.84 -0.80 26.57
N ILE A 4 -8.54 -0.97 26.29
CA ILE A 4 -7.93 -0.50 25.04
C ILE A 4 -8.45 -1.42 23.92
N PRO A 5 -9.12 -0.88 22.88
CA PRO A 5 -9.60 -1.67 21.76
C PRO A 5 -8.44 -2.41 21.06
N TYR A 6 -8.66 -3.67 20.68
CA TYR A 6 -7.69 -4.50 19.97
C TYR A 6 -8.35 -5.21 18.78
N VAL A 7 -7.55 -5.71 17.84
CA VAL A 7 -8.06 -6.51 16.71
C VAL A 7 -8.50 -7.88 17.22
N LYS A 8 -9.81 -8.14 17.20
CA LYS A 8 -10.43 -9.42 17.61
C LYS A 8 -10.27 -10.49 16.53
N SER A 9 -10.41 -10.10 15.26
CA SER A 9 -10.24 -10.98 14.11
C SER A 9 -9.75 -10.19 12.91
N GLU A 10 -8.97 -10.85 12.06
CA GLU A 10 -8.49 -10.29 10.80
C GLU A 10 -8.59 -11.34 9.71
N THR A 11 -9.08 -10.93 8.54
CA THR A 11 -8.99 -11.70 7.30
C THR A 11 -8.13 -10.95 6.31
N MET A 12 -7.35 -11.68 5.51
CA MET A 12 -6.54 -11.14 4.43
C MET A 12 -6.91 -11.84 3.13
N GLU A 13 -6.96 -11.06 2.06
CA GLU A 13 -7.23 -11.54 0.71
C GLU A 13 -6.16 -11.01 -0.25
N ILE A 14 -5.61 -11.90 -1.07
CA ILE A 14 -4.86 -11.52 -2.27
C ILE A 14 -5.89 -11.27 -3.37
N VAL A 15 -5.91 -10.05 -3.90
CA VAL A 15 -6.84 -9.66 -4.97
C VAL A 15 -6.27 -10.18 -6.30
N PRO A 16 -7.01 -11.04 -7.03
CA PRO A 16 -6.55 -11.56 -8.31
C PRO A 16 -6.29 -10.45 -9.33
N GLU A 17 -5.37 -10.69 -10.27
CA GLU A 17 -4.89 -9.71 -11.24
C GLU A 17 -6.03 -8.98 -11.99
N GLN A 18 -7.02 -9.71 -12.50
CA GLN A 18 -8.16 -9.11 -13.22
C GLN A 18 -9.00 -8.20 -12.32
N GLN A 19 -9.21 -8.60 -11.07
CA GLN A 19 -9.97 -7.82 -10.11
C GLN A 19 -9.16 -6.60 -9.65
N ALA A 20 -7.87 -6.75 -9.38
CA ALA A 20 -6.97 -5.65 -9.05
C ALA A 20 -6.92 -4.61 -10.19
N ALA A 21 -6.93 -5.06 -11.45
CA ALA A 21 -7.00 -4.19 -12.61
C ALA A 21 -8.29 -3.35 -12.64
N ALA A 22 -9.44 -4.01 -12.44
CA ALA A 22 -10.75 -3.36 -12.43
C ALA A 22 -10.88 -2.37 -11.27
N GLU A 23 -10.38 -2.74 -10.09
CA GLU A 23 -10.35 -1.88 -8.92
C GLU A 23 -9.46 -0.68 -9.14
N PHE A 24 -8.22 -0.89 -9.59
CA PHE A 24 -7.29 0.20 -9.87
C PHE A 24 -7.85 1.19 -10.91
N ALA A 25 -8.54 0.70 -11.94
CA ALA A 25 -9.26 1.54 -12.90
C ALA A 25 -10.43 2.30 -12.26
N GLY A 26 -11.14 1.71 -11.29
CA GLY A 26 -12.19 2.38 -10.53
C GLY A 26 -11.67 3.49 -9.63
N LEU A 27 -10.48 3.31 -9.05
CA LEU A 27 -9.87 4.25 -8.09
C LEU A 27 -9.57 5.61 -8.69
N THR A 28 -9.44 5.75 -10.02
CA THR A 28 -9.23 7.07 -10.64
C THR A 28 -10.40 8.02 -10.44
N LYS A 29 -11.60 7.50 -10.10
CA LYS A 29 -12.78 8.32 -9.77
C LYS A 29 -12.65 8.97 -8.39
N ASP A 30 -12.18 8.19 -7.41
CA ASP A 30 -12.07 8.62 -6.02
C ASP A 30 -10.72 9.30 -5.74
N PHE A 31 -9.71 8.99 -6.55
CA PHE A 31 -8.34 9.52 -6.47
C PHE A 31 -7.88 10.05 -7.84
N PRO A 32 -8.33 11.25 -8.26
CA PRO A 32 -7.92 11.86 -9.53
C PRO A 32 -6.40 11.98 -9.71
N GLN A 33 -5.65 12.03 -8.60
CA GLN A 33 -4.19 11.98 -8.56
C GLN A 33 -3.59 10.77 -9.30
N LEU A 34 -4.31 9.64 -9.37
CA LEU A 34 -3.87 8.49 -10.16
C LEU A 34 -3.78 8.81 -11.65
N THR A 35 -4.65 9.67 -12.18
CA THR A 35 -4.59 10.10 -13.58
C THR A 35 -3.30 10.86 -13.84
N HIS A 36 -2.89 11.74 -12.93
CA HIS A 36 -1.62 12.46 -13.04
C HIS A 36 -0.40 11.51 -12.94
N LEU A 37 -0.43 10.53 -12.05
CA LEU A 37 0.62 9.50 -11.97
C LEU A 37 0.71 8.66 -13.25
N ARG A 38 -0.43 8.28 -13.84
CA ARG A 38 -0.47 7.56 -15.12
C ARG A 38 0.14 8.39 -16.24
N ALA A 39 -0.17 9.69 -16.30
CA ALA A 39 0.43 10.60 -17.28
C ALA A 39 1.95 10.76 -17.10
N ALA A 40 2.48 10.55 -15.89
CA ALA A 40 3.91 10.61 -15.60
C ALA A 40 4.68 9.31 -15.94
N VAL A 41 3.99 8.21 -16.27
CA VAL A 41 4.63 6.92 -16.59
C VAL A 41 5.72 7.03 -17.66
N PRO A 42 5.53 7.72 -18.80
CA PRO A 42 6.59 7.85 -19.81
C PRO A 42 7.88 8.48 -19.27
N VAL A 43 7.77 9.43 -18.36
CA VAL A 43 8.93 10.10 -17.74
C VAL A 43 9.59 9.19 -16.70
N LEU A 44 8.80 8.46 -15.92
CA LEU A 44 9.31 7.63 -14.82
C LEU A 44 9.86 6.28 -15.28
N LEU A 45 9.24 5.67 -16.28
CA LEU A 45 9.53 4.32 -16.77
C LEU A 45 10.27 4.33 -18.11
N GLY A 46 10.29 5.46 -18.83
CA GLY A 46 10.90 5.57 -20.16
C GLY A 46 10.08 4.93 -21.29
N THR A 47 8.82 4.58 -21.03
CA THR A 47 7.89 4.03 -22.04
C THR A 47 6.44 4.36 -21.67
N SER A 48 5.53 4.28 -22.65
CA SER A 48 4.10 4.42 -22.41
C SER A 48 3.54 3.28 -21.56
N ILE A 49 2.41 3.51 -20.89
CA ILE A 49 1.79 2.48 -20.05
C ILE A 49 1.27 1.31 -20.90
N GLU A 50 0.87 1.56 -22.14
CA GLU A 50 0.39 0.55 -23.10
C GLU A 50 1.50 -0.35 -23.62
N ALA A 51 2.73 0.17 -23.69
CA ALA A 51 3.90 -0.58 -24.16
C ALA A 51 4.67 -1.28 -23.03
N ALA A 52 4.38 -0.96 -21.77
CA ALA A 52 4.99 -1.60 -20.61
C ALA A 52 4.38 -2.99 -20.34
N GLU A 53 5.17 -3.91 -19.79
CA GLU A 53 4.59 -5.12 -19.18
C GLU A 53 3.82 -4.69 -17.94
N SER A 54 2.49 -4.89 -17.94
CA SER A 54 1.63 -4.49 -16.82
C SER A 54 1.07 -5.70 -16.08
N ARG A 55 1.21 -5.69 -14.75
CA ARG A 55 0.68 -6.73 -13.86
C ARG A 55 0.04 -6.10 -12.63
N PRO A 56 -1.28 -5.86 -12.65
CA PRO A 56 -2.01 -5.40 -11.47
C PRO A 56 -1.94 -6.42 -10.33
N PHE A 57 -1.85 -5.93 -9.11
CA PHE A 57 -1.81 -6.77 -7.92
C PHE A 57 -2.49 -6.03 -6.77
N GLY A 58 -3.16 -6.76 -5.89
CA GLY A 58 -3.82 -6.13 -4.76
C GLY A 58 -3.83 -7.01 -3.53
N LEU A 59 -3.90 -6.35 -2.38
CA LEU A 59 -4.03 -6.96 -1.08
C LEU A 59 -5.12 -6.26 -0.30
N ARG A 60 -5.89 -7.01 0.45
CA ARG A 60 -6.92 -6.49 1.33
C ARG A 60 -6.84 -7.11 2.69
N SER A 61 -7.23 -6.35 3.70
CA SER A 61 -7.56 -6.91 5.00
C SER A 61 -8.84 -6.30 5.55
N GLN A 62 -9.56 -7.12 6.29
CA GLN A 62 -10.69 -6.69 7.10
C GLN A 62 -10.38 -7.04 8.55
N SER A 63 -10.32 -6.03 9.40
CA SER A 63 -10.09 -6.16 10.84
C SER A 63 -11.36 -5.83 11.60
N THR A 64 -11.76 -6.69 12.53
CA THR A 64 -12.83 -6.41 13.50
C THR A 64 -12.23 -6.08 14.85
N LEU A 65 -12.68 -4.99 15.46
CA LEU A 65 -12.21 -4.52 16.76
C LEU A 65 -12.99 -5.16 17.91
N SER A 66 -12.35 -5.27 19.07
CA SER A 66 -12.96 -5.82 20.29
C SER A 66 -14.10 -4.96 20.85
N SER A 67 -14.11 -3.68 20.49
CA SER A 67 -15.10 -2.68 20.86
C SER A 67 -15.04 -1.52 19.86
N ALA A 68 -16.14 -0.79 19.71
CA ALA A 68 -16.19 0.41 18.89
C ALA A 68 -15.13 1.43 19.32
N VAL A 69 -14.47 2.05 18.33
CA VAL A 69 -13.51 3.15 18.51
C VAL A 69 -14.14 4.43 17.97
N PRO A 70 -14.18 5.52 18.76
CA PRO A 70 -14.65 6.81 18.26
C PRO A 70 -13.67 7.39 17.23
N VAL A 71 -14.19 7.76 16.06
CA VAL A 71 -13.46 8.44 14.98
C VAL A 71 -14.29 9.63 14.52
N GLY A 72 -13.89 10.84 14.92
CA GLY A 72 -14.70 12.04 14.71
C GLY A 72 -16.04 11.92 15.45
N SER A 73 -17.15 12.02 14.71
CA SER A 73 -18.51 11.84 15.25
C SER A 73 -19.07 10.43 15.09
N SER A 74 -18.28 9.49 14.58
CA SER A 74 -18.71 8.12 14.27
C SER A 74 -18.03 7.10 15.19
N GLU A 75 -18.64 5.93 15.30
CA GLU A 75 -18.04 4.75 15.93
C GLU A 75 -17.61 3.75 14.86
N VAL A 76 -16.40 3.23 15.00
CA VAL A 76 -15.79 2.28 14.06
C VAL A 76 -15.60 0.94 14.76
N GLU A 77 -16.19 -0.11 14.18
CA GLU A 77 -16.08 -1.48 14.67
C GLU A 77 -15.23 -2.37 13.75
N ASN A 78 -15.22 -2.03 12.45
CA ASN A 78 -14.45 -2.75 11.46
C ASN A 78 -13.58 -1.77 10.67
N VAL A 79 -12.40 -2.22 10.26
CA VAL A 79 -11.51 -1.45 9.43
C VAL A 79 -11.10 -2.28 8.23
N ASN A 80 -11.38 -1.76 7.05
CA ASN A 80 -10.98 -2.36 5.78
C ASN A 80 -9.78 -1.61 5.25
N SER A 81 -8.72 -2.34 4.95
CA SER A 81 -7.49 -1.80 4.35
C SER A 81 -7.28 -2.45 3.00
N ALA A 82 -6.80 -1.68 2.03
CA ALA A 82 -6.42 -2.16 0.72
C ALA A 82 -5.08 -1.55 0.30
N PHE A 83 -4.23 -2.36 -0.31
CA PHE A 83 -3.04 -1.91 -1.02
C PHE A 83 -3.09 -2.49 -2.42
N ILE A 84 -3.45 -1.66 -3.39
CA ILE A 84 -3.61 -2.03 -4.80
C ILE A 84 -2.50 -1.35 -5.60
N VAL A 85 -1.88 -2.09 -6.49
CA VAL A 85 -0.82 -1.60 -7.36
C VAL A 85 -1.05 -1.98 -8.80
N GLN A 86 -0.67 -1.10 -9.71
CA GLN A 86 -0.37 -1.45 -11.10
C GLN A 86 1.15 -1.55 -11.25
N SER A 87 1.67 -2.79 -11.28
CA SER A 87 3.09 -3.02 -11.59
C SER A 87 3.31 -2.81 -13.08
N LEU A 88 4.38 -2.10 -13.42
CA LEU A 88 4.82 -1.78 -14.77
C LEU A 88 6.32 -2.03 -14.88
N THR A 89 6.77 -2.66 -15.97
CA THR A 89 8.18 -2.94 -16.21
C THR A 89 8.60 -2.51 -17.61
N ASN A 90 9.80 -1.94 -17.73
CA ASN A 90 10.46 -1.62 -18.99
C ASN A 90 11.97 -1.89 -18.86
N GLY A 91 12.45 -2.96 -19.50
CA GLY A 91 13.83 -3.41 -19.32
C GLY A 91 14.11 -3.73 -17.86
N SER A 92 15.13 -3.07 -17.27
CA SER A 92 15.47 -3.23 -15.86
C SER A 92 14.70 -2.31 -14.93
N THR A 93 14.03 -1.27 -15.44
CA THR A 93 13.27 -0.30 -14.64
C THR A 93 11.89 -0.86 -14.30
N GLN A 94 11.50 -0.70 -13.05
CA GLN A 94 10.22 -1.15 -12.51
C GLN A 94 9.51 0.02 -11.84
N LEU A 95 8.21 0.11 -12.06
CA LEU A 95 7.35 1.13 -11.51
C LEU A 95 6.10 0.47 -10.93
N ALA A 96 5.72 0.80 -9.71
CA ALA A 96 4.40 0.50 -9.18
C ALA A 96 3.64 1.80 -9.05
N LEU A 97 2.49 1.91 -9.70
CA LEU A 97 1.50 2.93 -9.36
C LEU A 97 0.67 2.37 -8.21
N CYS A 98 0.69 3.02 -7.07
CA CYS A 98 0.18 2.52 -5.81
C CYS A 98 -1.06 3.31 -5.37
N ALA A 99 -2.01 2.59 -4.80
CA ALA A 99 -3.12 3.15 -4.04
C ALA A 99 -3.28 2.37 -2.73
N THR A 100 -3.23 3.11 -1.62
CA THR A 100 -3.48 2.58 -0.29
C THR A 100 -4.75 3.21 0.24
N ILE A 101 -5.66 2.39 0.76
CA ILE A 101 -7.00 2.84 1.15
C ILE A 101 -7.32 2.20 2.47
N ILE A 102 -7.89 2.98 3.37
CA ILE A 102 -8.31 2.49 4.65
C ILE A 102 -9.64 3.14 5.03
N LYS A 103 -10.60 2.30 5.40
CA LYS A 103 -11.96 2.71 5.66
C LYS A 103 -12.45 2.15 6.98
N GLY A 104 -12.84 3.04 7.89
CA GLY A 104 -13.60 2.66 9.08
C GLY A 104 -15.06 2.39 8.74
N GLN A 105 -15.62 1.31 9.28
CA GLN A 105 -17.02 0.91 9.13
C GLN A 105 -17.73 0.89 10.49
N PRO A 106 -19.04 1.19 10.53
CA PRO A 106 -19.93 1.45 9.39
C PRO A 106 -19.85 2.88 8.81
N ALA A 107 -19.41 3.86 9.59
CA ALA A 107 -19.49 5.29 9.23
C ALA A 107 -18.16 6.06 9.45
N GLY A 108 -17.03 5.34 9.44
CA GLY A 108 -15.71 5.96 9.60
C GLY A 108 -15.24 6.69 8.34
N GLU A 109 -14.27 7.58 8.52
CA GLU A 109 -13.58 8.24 7.43
C GLU A 109 -12.88 7.22 6.51
N THR A 110 -12.80 7.56 5.23
CA THR A 110 -11.93 6.85 4.27
C THR A 110 -10.67 7.68 4.09
N LEU A 111 -9.54 7.14 4.53
CA LEU A 111 -8.22 7.67 4.21
C LEU A 111 -7.69 6.94 3.00
N GLY A 112 -7.06 7.67 2.08
CA GLY A 112 -6.37 7.04 0.97
C GLY A 112 -5.24 7.90 0.45
N GLU A 113 -4.21 7.22 -0.04
CA GLU A 113 -3.03 7.83 -0.58
C GLU A 113 -2.66 7.13 -1.88
N VAL A 114 -2.20 7.91 -2.86
CA VAL A 114 -1.72 7.39 -4.14
C VAL A 114 -0.36 7.97 -4.46
N PHE A 115 0.52 7.12 -4.98
CA PHE A 115 1.92 7.44 -5.20
C PHE A 115 2.53 6.46 -6.20
N ALA A 116 3.77 6.68 -6.60
CA ALA A 116 4.51 5.73 -7.41
C ALA A 116 5.81 5.30 -6.71
N LEU A 117 6.17 4.03 -6.85
CA LEU A 117 7.44 3.46 -6.41
C LEU A 117 8.26 3.05 -7.64
N ARG A 118 9.41 3.68 -7.84
CA ARG A 118 10.35 3.33 -8.90
C ARG A 118 11.55 2.61 -8.33
N THR A 119 12.02 1.60 -9.03
CA THR A 119 13.27 0.92 -8.72
C THR A 119 13.86 0.27 -9.98
N THR A 120 15.03 -0.35 -9.84
CA THR A 120 15.59 -1.28 -10.81
C THR A 120 15.37 -2.73 -10.37
N THR A 121 15.51 -3.67 -11.30
CA THR A 121 15.43 -5.10 -11.00
C THR A 121 16.43 -5.48 -9.90
N GLY A 122 15.91 -6.02 -8.80
CA GLY A 122 16.69 -6.35 -7.59
C GLY A 122 16.69 -5.28 -6.50
N GLY A 123 16.22 -4.05 -6.78
CA GLY A 123 16.35 -2.87 -5.91
C GLY A 123 15.15 -2.58 -4.99
N GLN A 124 14.15 -3.46 -4.90
CA GLN A 124 12.89 -3.24 -4.16
C GLN A 124 13.06 -3.01 -2.65
N LEU A 125 14.26 -3.18 -2.09
CA LEU A 125 14.51 -2.97 -0.65
C LEU A 125 15.27 -1.69 -0.35
N ASP A 126 16.25 -1.35 -1.17
CA ASP A 126 17.28 -0.35 -0.87
C ASP A 126 17.43 0.73 -1.96
N GLN A 127 16.81 0.54 -3.13
CA GLN A 127 16.89 1.44 -4.28
C GLN A 127 15.50 1.82 -4.76
N VAL A 128 14.63 2.20 -3.83
CA VAL A 128 13.25 2.62 -4.11
C VAL A 128 13.15 4.13 -4.02
N GLU A 129 12.78 4.76 -5.12
CA GLU A 129 12.41 6.16 -5.18
C GLU A 129 10.90 6.28 -5.16
N GLU A 130 10.38 7.23 -4.37
CA GLU A 130 8.96 7.46 -4.27
C GLU A 130 8.57 8.78 -4.94
N PHE A 131 7.40 8.80 -5.58
CA PHE A 131 6.89 9.95 -6.29
C PHE A 131 5.42 10.20 -5.96
N THR A 132 5.03 11.47 -5.92
CA THR A 132 3.63 11.89 -5.86
C THR A 132 3.34 12.89 -6.98
N PRO A 133 2.09 13.06 -7.46
CA PRO A 133 1.77 14.08 -8.45
C PRO A 133 2.18 15.47 -8.01
N GLU A 134 2.71 16.25 -8.94
CA GLU A 134 2.83 17.69 -8.74
C GLU A 134 1.42 18.31 -8.80
N PRO A 135 0.92 18.97 -7.72
CA PRO A 135 -0.47 19.43 -7.66
C PRO A 135 -0.85 20.42 -8.77
N THR A 136 0.13 21.10 -9.35
CA THR A 136 -0.07 22.22 -10.29
C THR A 136 0.25 21.84 -11.74
N ALA A 137 0.73 20.62 -12.01
CA ALA A 137 1.18 20.23 -13.33
C ALA A 137 0.90 18.76 -13.64
N GLU A 138 0.06 18.53 -14.65
CA GLU A 138 -0.26 17.19 -15.15
C GLU A 138 0.98 16.51 -15.75
N GLY A 139 1.14 15.21 -15.49
CA GLY A 139 2.26 14.40 -15.96
C GLY A 139 3.60 14.73 -15.28
N LYS A 140 3.62 15.69 -14.35
CA LYS A 140 4.77 15.95 -13.49
C LYS A 140 4.58 15.30 -12.12
N VAL A 141 5.69 14.88 -11.56
CA VAL A 141 5.77 14.32 -10.22
C VAL A 141 6.91 14.96 -9.47
N VAL A 142 6.77 14.99 -8.14
CA VAL A 142 7.83 15.38 -7.23
C VAL A 142 8.30 14.17 -6.45
N LEU A 143 9.59 14.13 -6.13
CA LEU A 143 10.13 13.15 -5.20
C LEU A 143 9.45 13.34 -3.85
N ARG A 144 9.10 12.21 -3.24
CA ARG A 144 8.67 12.13 -1.85
C ARG A 144 9.52 11.08 -1.15
N ASP A 145 9.41 11.01 0.16
CA ASP A 145 10.06 9.97 0.95
C ASP A 145 9.16 9.47 2.08
N GLY A 146 9.55 8.32 2.63
CA GLY A 146 9.10 7.88 3.95
C GLY A 146 8.02 6.81 3.96
N TRP A 147 7.18 6.66 2.93
CA TRP A 147 6.13 5.63 2.99
C TRP A 147 6.71 4.22 2.87
N TRP A 148 7.58 3.98 1.87
CA TRP A 148 8.23 2.68 1.67
C TRP A 148 9.12 2.33 2.86
N ASN A 149 9.88 3.31 3.35
CA ASN A 149 10.70 3.16 4.54
C ASN A 149 9.87 2.85 5.80
N ARG A 150 8.70 3.49 6.00
CA ARG A 150 7.79 3.17 7.09
C ARG A 150 7.21 1.75 6.95
N LEU A 151 6.84 1.34 5.74
CA LEU A 151 6.36 -0.02 5.48
C LEU A 151 7.44 -1.06 5.81
N THR A 152 8.65 -0.90 5.29
CA THR A 152 9.74 -1.88 5.50
C THR A 152 10.19 -1.90 6.97
N THR A 153 10.24 -0.74 7.63
CA THR A 153 10.50 -0.63 9.06
C THR A 153 9.42 -1.30 9.89
N CYS A 154 8.15 -1.16 9.52
CA CYS A 154 7.04 -1.86 10.16
C CYS A 154 7.17 -3.39 10.00
N LEU A 155 7.53 -3.85 8.80
CA LEU A 155 7.74 -5.27 8.53
C LEU A 155 8.91 -5.87 9.31
N SER A 156 9.93 -5.07 9.66
CA SER A 156 11.08 -5.53 10.46
C SER A 156 10.85 -5.52 11.97
N ARG A 157 9.75 -4.94 12.46
CA ARG A 157 9.44 -4.84 13.91
C ARG A 157 8.81 -6.14 14.44
N GLU A 158 8.86 -6.29 15.77
CA GLU A 158 8.50 -7.52 16.51
C GLU A 158 7.11 -8.10 16.18
N ASN A 159 6.13 -7.27 15.82
CA ASN A 159 4.76 -7.72 15.55
C ASN A 159 4.59 -8.43 14.18
N CYS A 160 5.49 -8.18 13.22
CA CYS A 160 5.53 -8.89 11.94
C CYS A 160 6.73 -9.83 11.84
N GLY A 161 7.76 -9.56 12.66
CA GLY A 161 8.86 -10.46 12.96
C GLY A 161 9.89 -10.58 11.85
N THR A 162 10.97 -11.30 12.16
CA THR A 162 12.08 -11.60 11.24
C THR A 162 11.63 -12.38 10.00
N THR A 163 10.51 -13.09 10.06
CA THR A 163 9.92 -13.82 8.92
C THR A 163 9.58 -12.89 7.77
N CYS A 164 8.99 -11.74 8.06
CA CYS A 164 8.61 -10.78 7.02
C CYS A 164 9.82 -10.11 6.38
N LEU A 165 10.80 -9.73 7.18
CA LEU A 165 12.05 -9.19 6.68
C LEU A 165 12.80 -10.22 5.83
N ASN A 166 12.90 -11.47 6.29
CA ASN A 166 13.54 -12.54 5.54
C ASN A 166 12.78 -12.87 4.24
N ALA A 167 11.44 -12.81 4.26
CA ALA A 167 10.64 -12.91 3.05
C ALA A 167 10.97 -11.78 2.08
N ALA A 168 11.05 -10.54 2.54
CA ALA A 168 11.42 -9.39 1.70
C ALA A 168 12.82 -9.59 1.06
N LEU A 169 13.78 -10.14 1.81
CA LEU A 169 15.12 -10.45 1.29
C LEU A 169 15.11 -11.58 0.24
N THR A 170 14.33 -12.64 0.45
CA THR A 170 14.37 -13.86 -0.37
C THR A 170 13.32 -13.90 -1.50
N CYS A 171 12.30 -13.05 -1.46
CA CYS A 171 11.27 -13.02 -2.50
C CYS A 171 11.84 -12.56 -3.85
N PRO A 172 11.34 -13.12 -4.97
CA PRO A 172 11.80 -12.74 -6.30
C PRO A 172 11.51 -11.25 -6.59
N LYS A 173 12.50 -10.59 -7.18
CA LYS A 173 12.54 -9.14 -7.44
C LYS A 173 12.35 -8.80 -8.92
N VAL A 174 11.56 -9.62 -9.61
CA VAL A 174 11.36 -9.55 -11.07
C VAL A 174 10.43 -8.41 -11.47
N ASN A 175 9.39 -8.15 -10.69
CA ASN A 175 8.52 -6.98 -10.76
C ASN A 175 7.82 -6.79 -9.41
N TRP A 176 7.15 -5.65 -9.22
CA TRP A 176 6.46 -5.34 -7.97
C TRP A 176 5.35 -6.34 -7.64
N ALA A 177 4.54 -6.77 -8.61
CA ALA A 177 3.46 -7.72 -8.39
C ALA A 177 3.97 -9.08 -7.86
N VAL A 178 5.03 -9.62 -8.45
CA VAL A 178 5.65 -10.89 -8.01
C VAL A 178 6.27 -10.72 -6.62
N PHE A 179 6.98 -9.61 -6.40
CA PHE A 179 7.61 -9.33 -5.11
C PHE A 179 6.57 -9.22 -3.99
N LEU A 180 5.54 -8.38 -4.18
CA LEU A 180 4.47 -8.17 -3.21
C LEU A 180 3.61 -9.42 -3.01
N GLY A 181 3.35 -10.19 -4.07
CA GLY A 181 2.64 -11.47 -3.99
C GLY A 181 3.39 -12.51 -3.14
N CYS A 182 4.69 -12.66 -3.37
CA CYS A 182 5.54 -13.51 -2.55
C CYS A 182 5.58 -13.02 -1.09
N LEU A 183 5.74 -11.71 -0.90
CA LEU A 183 5.80 -11.11 0.43
C LEU A 183 4.48 -11.34 1.18
N ALA A 184 3.33 -11.12 0.55
CA ALA A 184 2.02 -11.38 1.13
C ALA A 184 1.79 -12.86 1.47
N GLY A 185 2.23 -13.78 0.62
CA GLY A 185 2.14 -15.22 0.89
C GLY A 185 2.95 -15.66 2.12
N ARG A 186 4.04 -14.95 2.45
CA ARG A 186 4.89 -15.26 3.61
C ARG A 186 4.58 -14.42 4.86
N CYS A 187 4.14 -13.18 4.66
CA CYS A 187 3.81 -12.24 5.73
C CYS A 187 2.35 -12.29 6.16
N GLY A 188 1.46 -12.86 5.36
CA GLY A 188 0.03 -12.78 5.61
C GLY A 188 -0.46 -11.32 5.67
N GLY A 189 -1.34 -11.03 6.63
CA GLY A 189 -1.92 -9.69 6.83
C GLY A 189 -0.92 -8.58 7.20
N CYS A 190 0.31 -8.92 7.60
CA CYS A 190 1.30 -7.94 8.06
C CYS A 190 1.67 -6.89 7.00
N ILE A 191 1.75 -7.29 5.72
CA ILE A 191 2.05 -6.33 4.66
C ILE A 191 0.93 -5.29 4.50
N VAL A 192 -0.33 -5.68 4.63
CA VAL A 192 -1.47 -4.77 4.50
C VAL A 192 -1.57 -3.86 5.73
N LYS A 193 -1.34 -4.41 6.92
CA LYS A 193 -1.23 -3.63 8.16
C LYS A 193 -0.12 -2.60 8.08
N CYS A 194 1.08 -2.98 7.67
CA CYS A 194 2.20 -2.05 7.55
C CYS A 194 1.98 -1.01 6.45
N ALA A 195 1.37 -1.38 5.33
CA ALA A 195 0.95 -0.42 4.31
C ALA A 195 -0.08 0.59 4.85
N ALA A 196 -1.07 0.11 5.63
CA ALA A 196 -2.04 0.97 6.29
C ALA A 196 -1.35 1.90 7.30
N CYS A 197 -0.43 1.39 8.11
CA CYS A 197 0.34 2.18 9.07
C CYS A 197 1.17 3.28 8.40
N ALA A 198 1.85 2.96 7.30
CA ALA A 198 2.64 3.91 6.52
C ALA A 198 1.78 5.01 5.88
N THR A 199 0.54 4.69 5.53
CA THR A 199 -0.44 5.62 4.94
C THR A 199 -1.06 6.56 5.99
N CYS A 200 -1.34 6.06 7.18
CA CYS A 200 -1.98 6.84 8.23
C CYS A 200 -1.05 7.80 8.99
N ASP A 201 0.26 7.60 8.88
CA ASP A 201 1.28 8.28 9.69
C ASP A 201 0.96 8.31 11.20
N CYS A 202 0.52 7.17 11.75
CA CYS A 202 0.11 7.01 13.15
C CYS A 202 -1.10 7.86 13.61
N SER A 203 -2.05 8.19 12.73
CA SER A 203 -3.34 8.74 13.14
C SER A 203 -4.06 7.84 14.17
N PHE A 204 -4.91 8.45 15.04
CA PHE A 204 -5.43 7.83 16.27
C PHE A 204 -6.04 6.43 16.06
N TRP A 205 -6.78 6.21 14.97
CA TRP A 205 -7.44 4.92 14.75
C TRP A 205 -6.51 3.86 14.12
N CYS A 206 -5.46 4.25 13.39
CA CYS A 206 -4.50 3.31 12.82
C CYS A 206 -3.64 2.63 13.88
N LYS A 207 -3.50 3.26 15.05
CA LYS A 207 -2.91 2.64 16.25
C LYS A 207 -3.58 1.31 16.61
N PHE A 208 -4.91 1.20 16.46
CA PHE A 208 -5.65 0.01 16.87
C PHE A 208 -5.63 -1.11 15.84
N VAL A 209 -5.47 -0.77 14.55
CA VAL A 209 -5.57 -1.74 13.43
C VAL A 209 -4.19 -2.19 12.97
N ALA A 210 -3.24 -1.26 12.90
CA ALA A 210 -1.93 -1.46 12.31
C ALA A 210 -0.77 -1.27 13.31
N GLY A 211 -1.05 -0.77 14.52
CA GLY A 211 -0.01 -0.32 15.46
C GLY A 211 0.58 1.04 15.07
N CYS A 212 1.43 1.61 15.93
CA CYS A 212 2.21 2.81 15.57
C CYS A 212 3.48 2.38 14.81
N CYS A 213 3.75 3.01 13.67
CA CYS A 213 5.02 2.87 12.93
C CYS A 213 6.18 3.60 13.63
N ASN A 214 5.87 4.57 14.50
CA ASN A 214 6.81 5.35 15.30
C ASN A 214 6.77 4.88 16.76
N GLY A 215 7.43 3.76 17.02
CA GLY A 215 7.85 3.32 18.36
C GLY A 215 9.36 3.27 18.41
#